data_AF-A0A7S0J0B1-F1
#
_entry.id   AF-A0A7S0J0B1-F1
#
_cell.length_a   1.000
_cell.length_b   1.000
_cell.length_c   1.000
_cell.angle_alpha   90.00
_cell.angle_beta   90.00
_cell.angle_gamma   90.00
#
_symmetry.space_group_name_H-M   'P 1'
#
loop_
_entity.id
_entity.type
_entity.pdbx_description
1 polymer ?
#
loop_
_entity_poly.entity_id
_entity_poly.type
_entity_poly.pdbx_seq_one_letter_code
_entity_poly.pdbx_strand_id
1 'polypeptide(L)'
;SDAHSRQPAPSWLRSRVSHPTRGSSLYDMFWSVGLEYGPAHRTLDVAWASAGAAIGRLRGRREWQGTQLHPADLDGALQLPMAIAEASAGRAPPTLLPFAADAATVAVGRCRLW
;
A
#
# COMPACT_ATOMS: atom_id res chain seq x y z
N SER A 1 10.94 -7.67 21.51
CA SER A 1 10.00 -8.77 21.20
C SER A 1 9.25 -8.47 19.92
N ASP A 2 9.56 -9.27 18.90
CA ASP A 2 9.12 -9.19 17.49
C ASP A 2 7.66 -9.63 17.27
N ALA A 3 6.70 -8.79 17.65
CA ALA A 3 5.27 -9.13 17.55
C ALA A 3 4.49 -8.43 16.42
N HIS A 4 5.12 -7.56 15.61
CA HIS A 4 4.42 -6.80 14.55
C HIS A 4 4.39 -7.49 13.17
N SER A 5 5.02 -8.66 13.04
CA SER A 5 5.38 -9.24 11.73
C SER A 5 4.51 -10.41 11.25
N ARG A 6 3.38 -10.74 11.90
CA ARG A 6 2.58 -11.92 11.51
C ARG A 6 1.07 -11.66 11.58
N GLN A 7 0.50 -11.01 10.58
CA GLN A 7 -0.94 -11.13 10.31
C GLN A 7 -1.17 -11.54 8.85
N PRO A 8 -1.93 -12.61 8.58
CA PRO A 8 -2.08 -13.13 7.24
C PRO A 8 -3.17 -12.38 6.47
N ALA A 9 -2.91 -12.17 5.18
CA ALA A 9 -3.83 -11.54 4.25
C ALA A 9 -5.22 -12.23 4.17
N PRO A 10 -6.29 -11.53 3.71
CA PRO A 10 -7.61 -12.11 3.48
C PRO A 10 -7.56 -13.41 2.66
N SER A 11 -8.48 -14.36 2.85
CA SER A 11 -8.43 -15.70 2.24
C SER A 11 -8.44 -15.69 0.70
N TRP A 12 -9.16 -14.76 0.07
CA TRP A 12 -9.12 -14.55 -1.39
C TRP A 12 -7.74 -14.06 -1.88
N LEU A 13 -6.88 -13.59 -0.97
CA LEU A 13 -5.52 -13.15 -1.24
C LEU A 13 -4.45 -14.24 -1.16
N ARG A 14 -4.74 -15.36 -0.49
CA ARG A 14 -3.70 -16.36 -0.13
C ARG A 14 -3.24 -17.21 -1.30
N SER A 15 -4.01 -17.24 -2.39
CA SER A 15 -3.71 -18.11 -3.53
C SER A 15 -2.77 -17.49 -4.56
N ARG A 16 -2.40 -16.20 -4.44
CA ARG A 16 -1.70 -15.48 -5.52
C ARG A 16 -0.65 -14.47 -5.11
N VAL A 17 -0.36 -14.25 -3.82
CA VAL A 17 0.43 -13.09 -3.41
C VAL A 17 1.79 -13.45 -2.80
N SER A 18 2.80 -12.73 -3.28
CA SER A 18 4.24 -12.90 -3.02
C SER A 18 4.65 -12.55 -1.57
N HIS A 19 5.95 -12.67 -1.30
CA HIS A 19 6.55 -12.28 -0.02
C HIS A 19 6.19 -10.83 0.38
N PRO A 20 5.97 -10.54 1.68
CA PRO A 20 5.68 -9.19 2.15
C PRO A 20 6.85 -8.23 1.90
N THR A 21 6.57 -7.07 1.31
CA THR A 21 7.52 -5.98 1.17
C THR A 21 7.26 -4.94 2.26
N ARG A 22 8.28 -4.61 3.05
CA ARG A 22 8.18 -3.57 4.08
C ARG A 22 7.98 -2.19 3.44
N GLY A 23 7.19 -1.35 4.09
CA GLY A 23 6.94 0.02 3.65
C GLY A 23 8.23 0.82 3.42
N SER A 24 9.26 0.64 4.25
CA SER A 24 10.56 1.29 4.04
C SER A 24 11.16 0.97 2.67
N SER A 25 11.19 -0.31 2.29
CA SER A 25 11.70 -0.76 1.00
C SER A 25 10.86 -0.25 -0.18
N LEU A 26 9.54 -0.14 0.01
CA LEU A 26 8.67 0.48 -0.99
C LEU A 26 9.00 1.96 -1.20
N TYR A 27 9.21 2.72 -0.11
CA TYR A 27 9.56 4.13 -0.20
C TYR A 27 10.97 4.37 -0.74
N ASP A 28 11.92 3.47 -0.50
CA ASP A 28 13.24 3.49 -1.15
C ASP A 28 13.11 3.28 -2.67
N MET A 29 12.23 2.36 -3.10
CA MET A 29 11.92 2.16 -4.51
C MET A 29 11.25 3.39 -5.12
N PHE A 30 10.24 3.97 -4.45
CA PHE A 30 9.58 5.19 -4.90
C PHE A 30 10.58 6.34 -5.07
N TRP A 31 11.51 6.49 -4.12
CA TRP A 31 12.59 7.47 -4.22
C TRP A 31 13.46 7.26 -5.48
N SER A 32 13.84 6.01 -5.76
CA SER A 32 14.67 5.66 -6.92
C SER A 32 14.03 5.99 -8.27
N VAL A 33 12.70 6.11 -8.30
CA VAL A 33 11.92 6.52 -9.49
C VAL A 33 11.44 7.98 -9.41
N GLY A 34 12.01 8.78 -8.50
CA GLY A 34 11.77 10.22 -8.40
C GLY A 34 10.53 10.62 -7.60
N LEU A 35 9.94 9.71 -6.81
CA LEU A 35 8.80 9.99 -5.94
C LEU A 35 9.26 10.17 -4.48
N GLU A 36 9.38 11.43 -4.07
CA GLU A 36 9.75 11.81 -2.71
C GLU A 36 8.51 12.02 -1.82
N TYR A 37 8.15 10.99 -1.05
CA TYR A 37 7.07 11.09 -0.07
C TYR A 37 7.60 11.56 1.29
N GLY A 38 6.96 12.58 1.87
CA GLY A 38 7.21 13.03 3.24
C GLY A 38 6.58 12.10 4.30
N PRO A 39 6.96 12.22 5.59
CA PRO A 39 6.54 11.30 6.64
C PRO A 39 5.02 11.11 6.78
N ALA A 40 4.23 12.17 6.56
CA ALA A 40 2.76 12.10 6.62
C ALA A 40 2.12 11.28 5.50
N HIS A 41 2.82 11.13 4.36
CA HIS A 41 2.39 10.39 3.16
C HIS A 41 3.08 9.02 3.04
N ARG A 42 4.04 8.73 3.93
CA ARG A 42 4.60 7.39 4.10
C ARG A 42 3.69 6.53 4.96
N THR A 43 2.58 6.08 4.40
CA THR A 43 1.48 5.48 5.14
C THR A 43 1.49 3.96 5.07
N LEU A 44 2.12 3.36 4.05
CA LEU A 44 2.28 1.91 3.92
C LEU A 44 3.22 1.37 5.01
N ASP A 45 2.74 0.39 5.76
CA ASP A 45 3.52 -0.41 6.71
C ASP A 45 4.13 -1.64 6.02
N VAL A 46 3.30 -2.36 5.26
CA VAL A 46 3.67 -3.55 4.50
C VAL A 46 2.75 -3.68 3.30
N ALA A 47 3.28 -4.14 2.18
CA ALA A 47 2.48 -4.52 1.02
C ALA A 47 2.78 -5.94 0.59
N TRP A 48 1.79 -6.56 -0.04
CA TRP A 48 1.91 -7.84 -0.72
C TRP A 48 1.41 -7.62 -2.14
N ALA A 49 2.22 -7.95 -3.14
CA ALA A 49 1.88 -7.76 -4.55
C ALA A 49 2.14 -9.02 -5.37
N SER A 50 1.42 -9.17 -6.47
CA SER A 50 1.67 -10.15 -7.52
C SER A 50 1.29 -9.55 -8.88
N ALA A 51 1.46 -10.33 -9.95
CA ALA A 51 1.08 -9.90 -11.29
C ALA A 51 -0.42 -9.59 -11.36
N GLY A 52 -0.77 -8.31 -11.26
CA GLY A 52 -2.12 -7.77 -11.38
C GLY A 52 -2.87 -7.46 -10.09
N ALA A 53 -2.31 -7.70 -8.90
CA ALA A 53 -2.98 -7.37 -7.63
C ALA A 53 -2.00 -6.99 -6.53
N ALA A 54 -2.42 -6.08 -5.65
CA ALA A 54 -1.68 -5.75 -4.45
C ALA A 54 -2.62 -5.43 -3.27
N ILE A 55 -2.14 -5.68 -2.07
CA ILE A 55 -2.73 -5.21 -0.82
C ILE A 55 -1.66 -4.51 0.01
N GLY A 56 -2.02 -3.36 0.54
CA GLY A 56 -1.23 -2.62 1.52
C GLY A 56 -1.93 -2.61 2.87
N ARG A 57 -1.15 -2.79 3.94
CA ARG A 57 -1.54 -2.38 5.28
C ARG A 57 -1.02 -0.97 5.51
N LEU A 58 -1.91 -0.05 5.87
CA LEU A 58 -1.54 1.30 6.27
C LEU A 58 -1.22 1.35 7.76
N ARG A 59 -0.34 2.27 8.14
CA ARG A 59 -0.08 2.64 9.53
C ARG A 59 -1.35 3.24 10.12
N GLY A 60 -1.68 2.85 11.35
CA GLY A 60 -2.84 3.40 12.04
C GLY A 60 -2.71 4.91 12.24
N ARG A 61 -3.77 5.65 11.91
CA ARG A 61 -3.86 7.09 12.16
C ARG A 61 -4.49 7.40 13.50
N ARG A 62 -3.92 8.42 14.15
CA ARG A 62 -4.48 9.04 15.35
C ARG A 62 -5.32 10.27 15.02
N GLU A 63 -5.04 10.93 13.90
CA GLU A 63 -5.69 12.16 13.46
C GLU A 63 -6.23 12.00 12.04
N TRP A 64 -7.47 12.47 11.85
CA TRP A 64 -8.21 12.34 10.58
C TRP A 64 -8.50 13.69 9.92
N GLN A 65 -8.07 14.79 10.53
CA GLN A 65 -8.20 16.16 9.99
C GLN A 65 -9.63 16.51 9.53
N GLY A 66 -10.65 16.05 10.26
CA GLY A 66 -12.06 16.30 9.91
C GLY A 66 -12.59 15.50 8.71
N THR A 67 -11.83 14.54 8.19
CA THR A 67 -12.22 13.69 7.05
C THR A 67 -12.64 12.30 7.51
N GLN A 68 -13.53 11.65 6.75
CA GLN A 68 -13.85 10.23 6.97
C GLN A 68 -12.74 9.30 6.47
N LEU A 69 -11.95 9.77 5.50
CA LEU A 69 -10.76 9.12 4.95
C LEU A 69 -9.68 10.20 4.83
N HIS A 70 -8.58 10.02 5.56
CA HIS A 70 -7.49 10.99 5.52
C HIS A 70 -6.88 11.03 4.11
N PRO A 71 -6.55 12.19 3.52
CA PRO A 71 -6.00 12.28 2.17
C PRO A 71 -4.78 11.39 1.94
N ALA A 72 -3.87 11.32 2.91
CA ALA A 72 -2.72 10.42 2.85
C ALA A 72 -3.06 8.91 2.93
N ASP A 73 -4.23 8.50 3.45
CA ASP A 73 -4.66 7.09 3.40
C ASP A 73 -5.10 6.74 1.98
N LEU A 74 -5.89 7.64 1.38
CA LEU A 74 -6.31 7.53 0.00
C LEU A 74 -5.09 7.49 -0.93
N ASP A 75 -4.16 8.42 -0.76
CA ASP A 75 -2.89 8.44 -1.50
C ASP A 75 -2.09 7.15 -1.29
N GLY A 76 -2.00 6.65 -0.06
CA GLY A 76 -1.36 5.37 0.25
C GLY A 76 -1.97 4.18 -0.49
N ALA A 77 -3.29 4.17 -0.71
CA ALA A 77 -3.94 3.17 -1.54
C ALA A 77 -3.59 3.33 -3.02
N LEU A 78 -3.52 4.56 -3.51
CA LEU A 78 -3.14 4.89 -4.90
C LEU A 78 -1.65 4.67 -5.19
N GLN A 79 -0.80 4.54 -4.17
CA GLN A 79 0.61 4.14 -4.30
C GLN A 79 0.79 2.63 -4.61
N LEU A 80 -0.17 1.77 -4.26
CA LEU A 80 -0.04 0.30 -4.39
C LEU A 80 0.15 -0.24 -5.82
N PRO A 81 -0.41 0.35 -6.88
CA PRO A 81 -0.12 -0.07 -8.26
C PRO A 81 1.38 -0.07 -8.60
N MET A 82 2.19 0.79 -7.98
CA MET A 82 3.64 0.76 -8.15
C MET A 82 4.27 -0.54 -7.61
N ALA A 83 3.72 -1.12 -6.55
CA ALA A 83 4.15 -2.42 -6.05
C ALA A 83 3.78 -3.57 -7.02
N ILE A 84 2.68 -3.45 -7.76
CA ILE A 84 2.32 -4.39 -8.84
C ILE A 84 3.31 -4.28 -10.00
N ALA A 85 3.66 -3.05 -10.39
CA ALA A 85 4.61 -2.79 -11.45
C ALA A 85 6.00 -3.35 -11.12
N GLU A 86 6.45 -3.20 -9.87
CA GLU A 86 7.70 -3.79 -9.37
C GLU A 86 7.66 -5.32 -9.39
N ALA A 87 6.60 -5.94 -8.85
CA ALA A 87 6.46 -7.40 -8.83
C ALA A 87 6.34 -8.05 -10.23
N SER A 88 5.92 -7.28 -11.24
CA SER A 88 5.74 -7.76 -12.61
C SER A 88 6.96 -7.51 -13.50
N ALA A 89 7.89 -6.66 -13.08
CA ALA A 89 8.99 -6.21 -13.93
C ALA A 89 10.29 -6.96 -13.63
N GLY A 90 10.94 -7.48 -14.67
CA GLY A 90 12.32 -7.99 -14.60
C GLY A 90 13.39 -6.88 -14.59
N ARG A 91 12.97 -5.62 -14.44
CA ARG A 91 13.81 -4.40 -14.42
C ARG A 91 13.13 -3.31 -13.59
N ALA A 92 13.82 -2.21 -13.31
CA ALA A 92 13.23 -1.06 -12.61
C ALA A 92 11.94 -0.57 -13.33
N PRO A 93 10.80 -0.46 -12.62
CA PRO A 93 9.55 0.02 -13.20
C PRO A 93 9.62 1.52 -13.52
N PRO A 94 8.91 2.01 -14.56
CA PRO A 94 8.77 3.44 -14.78
C PRO A 94 7.98 4.09 -13.63
N THR A 95 8.15 5.39 -13.44
CA THR A 95 7.31 6.18 -12.54
C THR A 95 5.88 6.22 -13.06
N LEU A 96 4.93 5.71 -12.29
CA LEU A 96 3.50 5.76 -12.61
C LEU A 96 2.80 6.73 -11.65
N LEU A 97 1.92 7.56 -12.21
CA LEU A 97 1.05 8.44 -11.44
C LEU A 97 -0.41 8.07 -11.69
N PRO A 98 -1.26 8.03 -10.65
CA PRO A 98 -2.70 7.94 -10.83
C PRO A 98 -3.19 9.10 -11.70
N PHE A 99 -3.74 8.80 -12.87
CA PHE A 99 -4.31 9.80 -13.77
C PHE A 99 -5.83 9.89 -13.63
N ALA A 100 -6.51 8.74 -13.66
CA ALA A 100 -7.96 8.66 -13.55
C ALA A 100 -8.38 7.33 -12.91
N ALA A 101 -9.54 7.36 -12.24
CA ALA A 101 -10.28 6.19 -11.79
C ALA A 101 -11.75 6.40 -12.14
N ASP A 102 -12.43 5.33 -12.57
CA ASP A 102 -13.86 5.39 -12.89
C ASP A 102 -14.70 5.62 -11.62
N ALA A 103 -14.45 4.82 -10.59
CA ALA A 103 -15.06 4.96 -9.27
C ALA A 103 -14.14 4.42 -8.17
N ALA A 104 -14.35 4.90 -6.94
CA ALA A 104 -13.75 4.36 -5.74
C ALA A 104 -14.83 4.17 -4.67
N THR A 105 -14.82 3.01 -4.01
CA THR A 105 -15.72 2.73 -2.87
C THR A 105 -14.88 2.62 -1.61
N VAL A 106 -15.26 3.38 -0.59
CA VAL A 106 -14.63 3.33 0.73
C VAL A 106 -15.58 2.60 1.67
N ALA A 107 -15.17 1.43 2.14
CA ALA A 107 -15.89 0.70 3.17
C ALA A 107 -15.39 1.13 4.55
N VAL A 108 -16.24 1.82 5.32
CA VAL A 108 -15.99 2.13 6.73
C VAL A 108 -16.69 1.10 7.61
N GLY A 109 -15.95 0.52 8.54
CA GLY A 109 -16.51 -0.45 9.48
C GLY A 109 -15.53 -0.74 10.61
N ARG A 110 -16.04 -1.23 11.74
CA ARG A 110 -15.19 -1.79 12.79
C ARG A 110 -14.56 -3.08 12.26
N CYS A 111 -13.37 -2.97 11.69
CA CYS A 111 -12.58 -4.14 11.34
C CYS A 111 -12.14 -4.80 12.65
N ARG A 112 -12.79 -5.91 13.04
CA ARG A 112 -12.14 -6.86 13.94
C ARG A 112 -11.05 -7.54 13.11
N LEU A 113 -9.84 -7.04 13.25
CA LEU A 113 -8.64 -7.79 12.91
C LEU A 113 -8.62 -8.96 13.91
N TRP A 114 -8.97 -10.15 13.44
CA TRP A 114 -8.75 -11.39 14.17
C TRP A 114 -7.26 -11.76 14.07
#